data_AF-A0A4V6Q9M5-F1
#
_entry.id   AF-A0A4V6Q9M5-F1
#
_cell.length_a   1.000
_cell.length_b   1.000
_cell.length_c   1.000
_cell.angle_alpha   90.00
_cell.angle_beta   90.00
_cell.angle_gamma   90.00
#
_symmetry.space_group_name_H-M   'P 1'
#
loop_
_entity.id
_entity.type
_entity.pdbx_description
1 polymer ?
#
loop_
_entity_poly.entity_id
_entity_poly.type
_entity_poly.pdbx_seq_one_letter_code
_entity_poly.pdbx_strand_id
1 'polypeptide(L)'
;MSQFRSIFPGGTDTETVCSMADLRIFPGWDDWSAAGIDLRALLSDQTADELAVAFDAAVGWHEGQTRPAGEPYWQHLLQVLHVLASGLDVKDVDLLRAGLLHDVVEDTAGTGADLVARFGERTAGLVDAVTIPEVRAGESKDEVRTAYLAKLARAPRKVLLLKLSDRYSNVQRLHTHPRVAKQRSYYAETVERFVPLASVDDRLDQLFKRWADAYSYLAGPVDSIETADKLAAALHREQVDKSGQPYVDHVRGAAAIARANGARTDQQMAAHLHDTVEDTACTLAQLRDLGVPDPVVDMVDALTRRPGESHDTYLTRLTRTPDAVLVKRADIEHNSSPSRQSQLDPATQDRLRQKYAHAVRVLDEATGNHG
;
A
#
# COMPACT_ATOMS: atom_id res chain seq x y z
N MET A 1 -1.67 -27.16 12.03
CA MET A 1 -1.52 -27.77 10.69
C MET A 1 -2.78 -27.50 9.88
N SER A 2 -2.95 -26.27 9.38
CA SER A 2 -4.07 -25.90 8.50
C SER A 2 -3.54 -25.80 7.07
N GLN A 3 -4.09 -26.61 6.17
CA GLN A 3 -3.68 -26.69 4.77
C GLN A 3 -4.20 -25.48 4.00
N PHE A 4 -3.33 -24.50 3.70
CA PHE A 4 -3.55 -23.58 2.58
C PHE A 4 -3.45 -24.37 1.28
N ARG A 5 -4.59 -24.65 0.64
CA ARG A 5 -4.60 -25.16 -0.74
C ARG A 5 -4.38 -23.97 -1.68
N SER A 6 -3.39 -24.11 -2.57
CA SER A 6 -3.10 -23.19 -3.67
C SER A 6 -4.38 -22.83 -4.44
N ILE A 7 -4.63 -21.53 -4.61
CA ILE A 7 -5.78 -20.97 -5.34
C ILE A 7 -5.50 -20.90 -6.86
N PHE A 8 -4.29 -21.27 -7.32
CA PHE A 8 -3.89 -21.15 -8.71
C PHE A 8 -3.93 -22.51 -9.43
N PRO A 9 -4.68 -22.67 -10.55
CA PRO A 9 -4.59 -23.85 -11.39
C PRO A 9 -3.24 -23.85 -12.13
N GLY A 10 -2.57 -25.00 -12.13
CA GLY A 10 -1.31 -25.20 -12.84
C GLY A 10 -1.48 -25.04 -14.34
N GLY A 11 -0.91 -23.97 -14.90
CA GLY A 11 -0.75 -23.73 -16.32
C GLY A 11 0.67 -23.25 -16.58
N THR A 12 1.38 -23.97 -17.44
CA THR A 12 2.71 -23.59 -17.94
C THR A 12 2.54 -22.54 -19.02
N ASP A 13 2.49 -21.27 -18.62
CA ASP A 13 2.70 -20.12 -19.51
C ASP A 13 3.51 -19.08 -18.72
N THR A 14 4.52 -18.52 -19.39
CA THR A 14 5.51 -17.56 -18.85
C THR A 14 4.91 -16.61 -17.81
N GLU A 15 5.30 -16.80 -16.54
CA GLU A 15 4.89 -16.00 -15.38
C GLU A 15 5.20 -14.52 -15.62
N THR A 16 4.18 -13.77 -16.02
CA THR A 16 4.18 -12.33 -15.79
C THR A 16 3.89 -12.17 -14.30
N VAL A 17 4.94 -12.08 -13.49
CA VAL A 17 4.85 -11.71 -12.08
C VAL A 17 4.04 -10.43 -12.02
N CYS A 18 2.88 -10.44 -11.35
CA CYS A 18 2.04 -9.26 -11.23
C CYS A 18 2.84 -8.19 -10.50
N SER A 19 3.22 -7.12 -11.19
CA SER A 19 4.05 -6.08 -10.59
C SER A 19 3.20 -5.30 -9.61
N MET A 20 3.78 -4.89 -8.48
CA MET A 20 3.12 -3.96 -7.56
C MET A 20 2.76 -2.63 -8.25
N ALA A 21 3.44 -2.30 -9.36
CA ALA A 21 3.15 -1.18 -10.26
C ALA A 21 1.78 -1.31 -10.99
N ASP A 22 1.25 -2.52 -11.15
CA ASP A 22 -0.04 -2.79 -11.84
C ASP A 22 -1.25 -2.66 -10.92
N LEU A 23 -1.03 -2.48 -9.61
CA LEU A 23 -2.10 -2.21 -8.66
C LEU A 23 -2.59 -0.77 -8.82
N ARG A 24 -3.86 -0.63 -9.18
CA ARG A 24 -4.48 0.68 -9.32
C ARG A 24 -4.77 1.27 -7.93
N ILE A 25 -4.19 2.43 -7.64
CA ILE A 25 -4.56 3.24 -6.49
C ILE A 25 -5.60 4.27 -6.93
N PHE A 26 -6.59 4.49 -6.09
CA PHE A 26 -7.55 5.57 -6.22
C PHE A 26 -7.21 6.57 -5.11
N PRO A 27 -6.33 7.56 -5.36
CA PRO A 27 -5.91 8.50 -4.33
C PRO A 27 -7.06 9.43 -3.88
N GLY A 28 -8.17 9.44 -4.62
CA GLY A 28 -9.22 10.44 -4.49
C GLY A 28 -8.88 11.66 -5.35
N TRP A 29 -9.21 12.84 -4.83
CA TRP A 29 -8.81 14.14 -5.34
C TRP A 29 -8.27 14.96 -4.17
N ASP A 30 -7.41 15.94 -4.47
CA ASP A 30 -6.80 16.79 -3.44
C ASP A 30 -7.84 17.67 -2.74
N ASP A 31 -8.94 18.00 -3.42
CA ASP A 31 -10.09 18.71 -2.89
C ASP A 31 -11.34 18.47 -3.75
N TRP A 32 -12.48 19.06 -3.33
CA TRP A 32 -13.72 18.99 -4.09
C TRP A 32 -13.66 19.75 -5.42
N SER A 33 -12.85 20.81 -5.53
CA SER A 33 -12.75 21.58 -6.77
C SER A 33 -12.17 20.73 -7.90
N ALA A 34 -11.10 19.97 -7.61
CA ALA A 34 -10.54 19.00 -8.52
C ALA A 34 -11.53 17.85 -8.82
N ALA A 35 -12.18 17.31 -7.79
CA ALA A 35 -13.19 16.26 -7.96
C ALA A 35 -14.35 16.72 -8.86
N GLY A 36 -14.85 17.94 -8.66
CA GLY A 36 -15.97 18.48 -9.40
C GLY A 36 -15.70 18.62 -10.90
N ILE A 37 -14.48 19.00 -11.30
CA ILE A 37 -14.08 19.07 -12.71
C ILE A 37 -14.19 17.68 -13.37
N ASP A 38 -13.58 16.68 -12.75
CA ASP A 38 -13.56 15.32 -13.29
C ASP A 38 -14.95 14.66 -13.27
N LEU A 39 -15.70 14.84 -12.18
CA LEU A 39 -17.03 14.26 -12.03
C LEU A 39 -18.01 14.83 -13.06
N ARG A 40 -17.92 16.12 -13.41
CA ARG A 40 -18.73 16.70 -14.49
C ARG A 40 -18.41 16.08 -15.85
N ALA A 41 -17.14 15.80 -16.11
CA ALA A 41 -16.71 15.15 -17.35
C ALA A 41 -17.15 13.67 -17.40
N LEU A 42 -17.11 12.97 -16.27
CA LEU A 42 -17.46 11.55 -16.16
C LEU A 42 -18.98 11.29 -16.09
N LEU A 43 -19.74 12.25 -15.57
CA LEU A 43 -21.17 12.10 -15.25
C LEU A 43 -21.99 13.17 -15.98
N SER A 44 -22.68 14.02 -15.24
CA SER A 44 -23.40 15.20 -15.73
C SER A 44 -23.20 16.33 -14.73
N ASP A 45 -23.42 17.57 -15.16
CA ASP A 45 -23.38 18.74 -14.27
C ASP A 45 -24.33 18.59 -13.08
N GLN A 46 -25.55 18.14 -13.35
CA GLN A 46 -26.55 17.90 -12.32
C GLN A 46 -26.06 16.87 -11.30
N THR A 47 -25.52 15.73 -11.75
CA THR A 47 -25.03 14.69 -10.83
C THR A 47 -23.85 15.20 -10.00
N ALA A 48 -22.94 15.97 -10.60
CA ALA A 48 -21.81 16.54 -9.88
C ALA A 48 -22.26 17.55 -8.79
N ASP A 49 -23.24 18.40 -9.10
CA ASP A 49 -23.84 19.33 -8.13
C ASP A 49 -24.52 18.56 -6.98
N GLU A 50 -25.24 17.49 -7.32
CA GLU A 50 -25.90 16.61 -6.37
C GLU A 50 -24.93 15.88 -5.42
N LEU A 51 -23.72 15.57 -5.90
CA LEU A 51 -22.65 14.98 -5.10
C LEU A 51 -21.92 16.02 -4.25
N ALA A 52 -21.82 17.26 -4.71
CA ALA A 52 -21.23 18.36 -3.93
C ALA A 52 -22.00 18.58 -2.63
N VAL A 53 -23.33 18.61 -2.73
CA VAL A 53 -24.22 18.74 -1.55
C VAL A 53 -24.03 17.56 -0.58
N ALA A 54 -23.85 16.34 -1.09
CA ALA A 54 -23.62 15.17 -0.24
C ALA A 54 -22.23 15.20 0.41
N PHE A 55 -21.20 15.62 -0.32
CA PHE A 55 -19.85 15.76 0.20
C PHE A 55 -19.78 16.81 1.31
N ASP A 56 -20.33 18.00 1.09
CA ASP A 56 -20.34 19.07 2.10
C ASP A 56 -21.06 18.63 3.39
N ALA A 57 -22.17 17.90 3.26
CA ALA A 57 -22.87 17.34 4.40
C ALA A 57 -22.03 16.28 5.14
N ALA A 58 -21.40 15.37 4.40
CA ALA A 58 -20.53 14.34 4.97
C ALA A 58 -19.32 14.95 5.69
N VAL A 59 -18.66 15.95 5.09
CA VAL A 59 -17.56 16.70 5.71
C VAL A 59 -18.02 17.38 7.01
N GLY A 60 -19.22 17.97 7.01
CA GLY A 60 -19.80 18.58 8.21
C GLY A 60 -20.06 17.56 9.33
N TRP A 61 -20.52 16.35 9.01
CA TRP A 61 -20.71 15.29 10.01
C TRP A 61 -19.40 14.71 10.54
N HIS A 62 -18.38 14.58 9.68
CA HIS A 62 -17.06 14.07 10.03
C HIS A 62 -16.08 15.17 10.48
N GLU A 63 -16.57 16.34 10.90
CA GLU A 63 -15.73 17.47 11.31
C GLU A 63 -14.78 17.05 12.45
N GLY A 64 -13.48 17.31 12.26
CA GLY A 64 -12.44 16.96 13.23
C GLY A 64 -12.01 15.49 13.23
N GLN A 65 -12.64 14.61 12.44
CA GLN A 65 -12.24 13.20 12.34
C GLN A 65 -11.02 13.02 11.44
N THR A 66 -10.09 12.16 11.87
CA THR A 66 -8.87 11.81 11.13
C THR A 66 -8.74 10.29 10.95
N ARG A 67 -8.13 9.86 9.85
CA ARG A 67 -7.75 8.46 9.61
C ARG A 67 -6.61 8.04 10.57
N PRO A 68 -6.34 6.72 10.72
CA PRO A 68 -5.24 6.24 11.58
C PRO A 68 -3.85 6.79 11.27
N ALA A 69 -3.61 7.21 10.03
CA ALA A 69 -2.36 7.84 9.58
C ALA A 69 -2.33 9.38 9.78
N GLY A 70 -3.41 9.98 10.30
CA GLY A 70 -3.52 11.41 10.58
C GLY A 70 -4.18 12.25 9.48
N GLU A 71 -4.44 11.67 8.31
CA GLU A 71 -5.14 12.32 7.20
C GLU A 71 -6.58 12.73 7.58
N PRO A 72 -7.09 13.87 7.09
CA PRO A 72 -8.50 14.21 7.25
C PRO A 72 -9.43 13.12 6.70
N TYR A 73 -10.53 12.84 7.41
CA TYR A 73 -11.43 11.75 7.04
C TYR A 73 -12.10 11.94 5.66
N TRP A 74 -12.31 13.17 5.20
CA TRP A 74 -12.90 13.43 3.88
C TRP A 74 -12.09 12.84 2.70
N GLN A 75 -10.79 12.60 2.88
CA GLN A 75 -9.97 11.94 1.86
C GLN A 75 -10.49 10.53 1.58
N HIS A 76 -10.89 9.78 2.61
CA HIS A 76 -11.51 8.46 2.48
C HIS A 76 -12.79 8.54 1.64
N LEU A 77 -13.64 9.53 1.91
CA LEU A 77 -14.89 9.73 1.16
C LEU A 77 -14.63 9.93 -0.34
N LEU A 78 -13.65 10.77 -0.68
CA LEU A 78 -13.25 10.99 -2.08
C LEU A 78 -12.61 9.75 -2.71
N GLN A 79 -11.87 8.95 -1.96
CA GLN A 79 -11.32 7.69 -2.45
C GLN A 79 -12.43 6.69 -2.80
N VAL A 80 -13.43 6.53 -1.92
CA VAL A 80 -14.59 5.67 -2.19
C VAL A 80 -15.35 6.16 -3.43
N LEU A 81 -15.58 7.47 -3.53
CA LEU A 81 -16.23 8.06 -4.70
C LEU A 81 -15.41 7.83 -5.99
N HIS A 82 -14.09 7.96 -5.93
CA HIS A 82 -13.20 7.73 -7.07
C HIS A 82 -13.26 6.27 -7.53
N VAL A 83 -13.24 5.29 -6.60
CA VAL A 83 -13.42 3.87 -6.96
C VAL A 83 -14.75 3.67 -7.68
N LEU A 84 -15.87 4.17 -7.14
CA LEU A 84 -17.19 4.00 -7.73
C LEU A 84 -17.31 4.68 -9.11
N ALA A 85 -16.98 5.97 -9.20
CA ALA A 85 -17.19 6.78 -10.39
C ALA A 85 -16.20 6.45 -11.52
N SER A 86 -14.90 6.42 -11.23
CA SER A 86 -13.85 6.26 -12.27
C SER A 86 -13.28 4.84 -12.34
N GLY A 87 -13.33 4.09 -11.24
CA GLY A 87 -12.90 2.69 -11.19
C GLY A 87 -13.95 1.75 -11.79
N LEU A 88 -15.21 1.94 -11.40
CA LEU A 88 -16.31 1.05 -11.74
C LEU A 88 -17.32 1.67 -12.72
N ASP A 89 -17.12 2.92 -13.13
CA ASP A 89 -17.99 3.62 -14.08
C ASP A 89 -19.46 3.71 -13.60
N VAL A 90 -19.67 3.80 -12.28
CA VAL A 90 -21.01 3.94 -11.70
C VAL A 90 -21.58 5.30 -12.06
N LYS A 91 -22.80 5.30 -12.63
CA LYS A 91 -23.57 6.52 -12.97
C LYS A 91 -24.78 6.76 -12.07
N ASP A 92 -25.06 5.82 -11.17
CA ASP A 92 -26.19 5.90 -10.25
C ASP A 92 -25.90 6.91 -9.13
N VAL A 93 -26.61 8.04 -9.14
CA VAL A 93 -26.40 9.13 -8.17
C VAL A 93 -26.65 8.70 -6.73
N ASP A 94 -27.62 7.81 -6.46
CA ASP A 94 -27.91 7.36 -5.11
C ASP A 94 -26.78 6.47 -4.57
N LEU A 95 -26.17 5.65 -5.42
CA LEU A 95 -25.00 4.84 -5.06
C LEU A 95 -23.75 5.70 -4.83
N LEU A 96 -23.52 6.72 -5.66
CA LEU A 96 -22.41 7.64 -5.51
C LEU A 96 -22.55 8.50 -4.24
N ARG A 97 -23.77 9.00 -3.95
CA ARG A 97 -24.09 9.67 -2.68
C ARG A 97 -23.88 8.75 -1.49
N ALA A 98 -24.37 7.51 -1.56
CA ALA A 98 -24.14 6.52 -0.50
C ALA A 98 -22.64 6.26 -0.28
N GLY A 99 -21.82 6.29 -1.33
CA GLY A 99 -20.36 6.29 -1.23
C GLY A 99 -19.79 7.40 -0.34
N LEU A 100 -20.28 8.62 -0.50
CA LEU A 100 -19.87 9.76 0.32
C LEU A 100 -20.43 9.73 1.75
N LEU A 101 -21.51 8.99 1.99
CA LEU A 101 -22.29 9.02 3.23
C LEU A 101 -22.19 7.72 4.06
N HIS A 102 -21.46 6.72 3.58
CA HIS A 102 -21.55 5.33 4.08
C HIS A 102 -21.24 5.17 5.57
N ASP A 103 -20.35 5.98 6.12
CA ASP A 103 -19.92 5.90 7.52
C ASP A 103 -20.59 6.97 8.41
N VAL A 104 -21.50 7.78 7.87
CA VAL A 104 -22.18 8.85 8.66
C VAL A 104 -22.92 8.28 9.86
N VAL A 105 -23.65 7.17 9.67
CA VAL A 105 -24.43 6.55 10.76
C VAL A 105 -23.54 5.78 11.73
N GLU A 106 -22.42 5.22 11.27
CA GLU A 106 -21.52 4.39 12.09
C GLU A 106 -20.58 5.23 12.95
N ASP A 107 -20.06 6.33 12.39
CA ASP A 107 -18.95 7.09 12.99
C ASP A 107 -19.32 8.49 13.50
N THR A 108 -20.56 8.96 13.28
CA THR A 108 -20.97 10.32 13.62
C THR A 108 -22.33 10.37 14.35
N ALA A 109 -22.79 11.57 14.67
CA ALA A 109 -24.13 11.78 15.24
C ALA A 109 -25.26 11.79 14.19
N GLY A 110 -24.95 11.66 12.90
CA GLY A 110 -25.93 11.62 11.83
C GLY A 110 -26.78 10.34 11.88
N THR A 111 -28.07 10.45 11.57
CA THR A 111 -29.01 9.32 11.63
C THR A 111 -29.55 8.94 10.26
N GLY A 112 -30.07 7.72 10.13
CA GLY A 112 -30.80 7.31 8.92
C GLY A 112 -31.97 8.23 8.57
N ALA A 113 -32.64 8.82 9.57
CA ALA A 113 -33.70 9.80 9.35
C ALA A 113 -33.18 11.10 8.71
N ASP A 114 -32.00 11.57 9.13
CA ASP A 114 -31.34 12.72 8.51
C ASP A 114 -31.01 12.44 7.04
N LEU A 115 -30.52 11.23 6.73
CA LEU A 115 -30.20 10.81 5.37
C LEU A 115 -31.45 10.74 4.49
N VAL A 116 -32.56 10.18 4.99
CA VAL A 116 -33.83 10.15 4.26
C VAL A 116 -34.32 11.58 3.97
N ALA A 117 -34.29 12.46 4.97
CA ALA A 117 -34.77 13.82 4.85
C ALA A 117 -33.97 14.65 3.82
N ARG A 118 -32.65 14.44 3.73
CA ARG A 118 -31.76 15.23 2.86
C ARG A 118 -31.51 14.60 1.48
N PHE A 119 -31.42 13.28 1.40
CA PHE A 119 -30.96 12.55 0.21
C PHE A 119 -31.95 11.49 -0.30
N GLY A 120 -33.05 11.27 0.40
CA GLY A 120 -34.11 10.35 0.02
C GLY A 120 -33.86 8.90 0.43
N GLU A 121 -34.93 8.10 0.36
CA GLU A 121 -34.97 6.71 0.85
C GLU A 121 -33.96 5.79 0.16
N ARG A 122 -33.70 5.99 -1.14
CA ARG A 122 -32.79 5.11 -1.89
C ARG A 122 -31.34 5.25 -1.43
N THR A 123 -30.87 6.48 -1.24
CA THR A 123 -29.52 6.75 -0.70
C THR A 123 -29.43 6.23 0.74
N ALA A 124 -30.40 6.57 1.60
CA ALA A 124 -30.40 6.13 2.99
C ALA A 124 -30.42 4.59 3.14
N GLY A 125 -31.20 3.89 2.31
CA GLY A 125 -31.26 2.43 2.33
C GLY A 125 -29.96 1.74 1.87
N LEU A 126 -29.18 2.38 0.99
CA LEU A 126 -27.83 1.88 0.63
C LEU A 126 -26.83 2.06 1.77
N VAL A 127 -26.89 3.20 2.48
CA VAL A 127 -26.05 3.47 3.66
C VAL A 127 -26.39 2.49 4.79
N ASP A 128 -27.68 2.31 5.10
CA ASP A 128 -28.15 1.36 6.11
C ASP A 128 -27.66 -0.08 5.82
N ALA A 129 -27.72 -0.50 4.56
CA ALA A 129 -27.28 -1.84 4.15
C ALA A 129 -25.77 -2.10 4.36
N VAL A 130 -24.94 -1.06 4.42
CA VAL A 130 -23.50 -1.17 4.67
C VAL A 130 -23.08 -0.77 6.08
N THR A 131 -23.98 -0.20 6.88
CA THR A 131 -23.74 0.17 8.28
C THR A 131 -23.69 -1.07 9.16
N ILE A 132 -22.65 -1.19 9.99
CA ILE A 132 -22.60 -2.28 10.98
C ILE A 132 -23.58 -1.96 12.12
N PRO A 133 -24.48 -2.88 12.49
CA PRO A 133 -25.42 -2.63 13.59
C PRO A 133 -24.70 -2.36 14.92
N GLU A 134 -25.26 -1.45 15.72
CA GLU A 134 -24.80 -1.23 17.09
C GLU A 134 -24.90 -2.51 17.92
N VAL A 135 -23.86 -2.77 18.73
CA VAL A 135 -23.82 -3.92 19.64
C VAL A 135 -24.68 -3.64 20.86
N ARG A 136 -25.75 -4.41 21.05
CA ARG A 136 -26.68 -4.24 22.18
C ARG A 136 -26.14 -4.88 23.46
N ALA A 137 -26.69 -4.48 24.60
CA ALA A 137 -26.35 -5.06 25.89
C ALA A 137 -26.59 -6.59 25.87
N GLY A 138 -25.53 -7.36 26.11
CA GLY A 138 -25.55 -8.83 26.11
C GLY A 138 -25.17 -9.47 24.77
N GLU A 139 -24.97 -8.70 23.70
CA GLU A 139 -24.47 -9.21 22.41
C GLU A 139 -22.93 -9.20 22.36
N SER A 140 -22.35 -10.17 21.64
CA SER A 140 -20.93 -10.14 21.32
C SER A 140 -20.67 -9.30 20.07
N LYS A 141 -19.67 -8.41 20.14
CA LYS A 141 -19.20 -7.64 18.98
C LYS A 141 -18.80 -8.54 17.80
N ASP A 142 -18.19 -9.68 18.09
CA ASP A 142 -17.77 -10.64 17.06
C ASP A 142 -18.97 -11.35 16.42
N GLU A 143 -20.02 -11.64 17.18
CA GLU A 143 -21.26 -12.22 16.67
C GLU A 143 -22.01 -11.25 15.76
N VAL A 144 -22.15 -9.99 16.18
CA VAL A 144 -22.77 -8.92 15.37
C VAL A 144 -22.02 -8.74 14.06
N ARG A 145 -20.68 -8.66 14.12
CA ARG A 145 -19.84 -8.53 12.93
C ARG A 145 -19.96 -9.75 12.01
N THR A 146 -19.96 -10.96 12.58
CA THR A 146 -20.10 -12.20 11.80
C THR A 146 -21.45 -12.27 11.09
N ALA A 147 -22.54 -11.91 11.78
CA ALA A 147 -23.87 -11.87 11.19
C ALA A 147 -23.97 -10.82 10.07
N TYR A 148 -23.38 -9.64 10.26
CA TYR A 148 -23.29 -8.61 9.22
C TYR A 148 -22.53 -9.10 7.98
N LEU A 149 -21.34 -9.71 8.16
CA LEU A 149 -20.56 -10.25 7.05
C LEU A 149 -21.31 -11.37 6.30
N ALA A 150 -22.08 -12.21 7.02
CA ALA A 150 -22.90 -13.24 6.40
C ALA A 150 -24.07 -12.66 5.57
N LYS A 151 -24.64 -11.52 6.00
CA LYS A 151 -25.65 -10.79 5.21
C LYS A 151 -25.05 -10.19 3.95
N LEU A 152 -23.85 -9.59 4.05
CA LEU A 152 -23.15 -9.03 2.89
C LEU A 152 -22.94 -10.04 1.77
N ALA A 153 -22.63 -11.30 2.10
CA ALA A 153 -22.43 -12.36 1.11
C ALA A 153 -23.65 -12.64 0.20
N ARG A 154 -24.84 -12.17 0.59
CA ARG A 154 -26.08 -12.28 -0.18
C ARG A 154 -26.65 -10.92 -0.58
N ALA A 155 -25.91 -9.84 -0.35
CA ALA A 155 -26.39 -8.50 -0.57
C ALA A 155 -26.56 -8.20 -2.08
N PRO A 156 -27.49 -7.31 -2.45
CA PRO A 156 -27.64 -6.87 -3.83
C PRO A 156 -26.35 -6.25 -4.39
N ARG A 157 -26.18 -6.32 -5.72
CA ARG A 157 -24.99 -5.81 -6.42
C ARG A 157 -24.54 -4.43 -5.93
N LYS A 158 -25.45 -3.44 -5.86
CA LYS A 158 -25.10 -2.06 -5.46
C LYS A 158 -24.50 -1.97 -4.05
N VAL A 159 -25.02 -2.75 -3.09
CA VAL A 159 -24.50 -2.81 -1.71
C VAL A 159 -23.09 -3.41 -1.71
N LEU A 160 -22.87 -4.46 -2.49
CA LEU A 160 -21.54 -5.06 -2.65
C LEU A 160 -20.55 -4.09 -3.31
N LEU A 161 -20.94 -3.38 -4.38
CA LEU A 161 -20.08 -2.37 -5.01
C LEU A 161 -19.67 -1.28 -4.02
N LEU A 162 -20.62 -0.77 -3.24
CA LEU A 162 -20.35 0.21 -2.19
C LEU A 162 -19.37 -0.34 -1.15
N LYS A 163 -19.68 -1.50 -0.56
CA LYS A 163 -18.87 -2.06 0.53
C LYS A 163 -17.48 -2.49 0.09
N LEU A 164 -17.34 -2.98 -1.13
CA LEU A 164 -16.04 -3.33 -1.71
C LEU A 164 -15.22 -2.09 -2.06
N SER A 165 -15.87 -0.99 -2.49
CA SER A 165 -15.19 0.29 -2.73
C SER A 165 -14.67 0.92 -1.43
N ASP A 166 -15.51 0.93 -0.38
CA ASP A 166 -15.10 1.27 1.00
C ASP A 166 -13.91 0.40 1.42
N ARG A 167 -14.05 -0.93 1.39
CA ARG A 167 -12.96 -1.84 1.79
C ARG A 167 -11.69 -1.56 0.99
N TYR A 168 -11.77 -1.33 -0.32
CA TYR A 168 -10.60 -1.07 -1.15
C TYR A 168 -9.89 0.24 -0.75
N SER A 169 -10.62 1.32 -0.50
CA SER A 169 -10.04 2.59 -0.03
C SER A 169 -9.28 2.44 1.29
N ASN A 170 -9.74 1.51 2.15
CA ASN A 170 -9.10 1.19 3.41
C ASN A 170 -7.83 0.35 3.27
N VAL A 171 -7.73 -0.49 2.24
CA VAL A 171 -6.62 -1.47 2.12
C VAL A 171 -5.63 -1.16 1.00
N GLN A 172 -5.94 -0.27 0.07
CA GLN A 172 -5.07 0.05 -1.07
C GLN A 172 -3.67 0.53 -0.64
N ARG A 173 -3.56 1.17 0.52
CA ARG A 173 -2.31 1.65 1.15
C ARG A 173 -2.02 0.96 2.49
N LEU A 174 -2.39 -0.32 2.65
CA LEU A 174 -2.31 -1.01 3.94
C LEU A 174 -0.93 -0.96 4.62
N HIS A 175 0.16 -0.88 3.84
CA HIS A 175 1.54 -0.78 4.33
C HIS A 175 1.80 0.49 5.17
N THR A 176 1.01 1.55 4.99
CA THR A 176 1.17 2.81 5.75
C THR A 176 0.60 2.74 7.16
N HIS A 177 -0.19 1.70 7.47
CA HIS A 177 -0.77 1.56 8.81
C HIS A 177 0.34 1.31 9.84
N PRO A 178 0.45 2.08 10.94
CA PRO A 178 1.63 2.03 11.82
C PRO A 178 1.81 0.70 12.55
N ARG A 179 0.72 -0.02 12.81
CA ARG A 179 0.74 -1.30 13.54
C ARG A 179 0.71 -2.50 12.60
N VAL A 180 1.76 -3.30 12.60
CA VAL A 180 1.88 -4.53 11.78
C VAL A 180 0.77 -5.54 12.11
N ALA A 181 0.41 -5.69 13.39
CA ALA A 181 -0.70 -6.58 13.78
C ALA A 181 -2.04 -6.20 13.12
N LYS A 182 -2.29 -4.90 12.92
CA LYS A 182 -3.48 -4.44 12.20
C LYS A 182 -3.35 -4.64 10.69
N GLN A 183 -2.16 -4.47 10.12
CA GLN A 183 -1.91 -4.83 8.71
C GLN A 183 -2.26 -6.31 8.46
N ARG A 184 -1.72 -7.23 9.25
CA ARG A 184 -2.02 -8.67 9.14
C ARG A 184 -3.50 -8.99 9.32
N SER A 185 -4.15 -8.39 10.32
CA SER A 185 -5.58 -8.59 10.57
C SER A 185 -6.45 -8.10 9.42
N TYR A 186 -6.18 -6.92 8.87
CA TYR A 186 -6.91 -6.37 7.72
C TYR A 186 -6.64 -7.17 6.45
N TYR A 187 -5.41 -7.63 6.26
CA TYR A 187 -5.06 -8.51 5.15
C TYR A 187 -5.87 -9.80 5.18
N ALA A 188 -5.81 -10.52 6.30
CA ALA A 188 -6.52 -11.79 6.48
C ALA A 188 -8.04 -11.64 6.29
N GLU A 189 -8.66 -10.64 6.94
CA GLU A 189 -10.10 -10.41 6.80
C GLU A 189 -10.49 -10.06 5.35
N THR A 190 -9.70 -9.24 4.67
CA THR A 190 -9.99 -8.85 3.28
C THR A 190 -9.89 -10.05 2.35
N VAL A 191 -8.84 -10.87 2.48
CA VAL A 191 -8.67 -12.09 1.68
C VAL A 191 -9.77 -13.10 1.95
N GLU A 192 -10.11 -13.34 3.21
CA GLU A 192 -11.10 -14.36 3.58
C GLU A 192 -12.54 -13.93 3.26
N ARG A 193 -12.87 -12.65 3.45
CA ARG A 193 -14.26 -12.18 3.46
C ARG A 193 -14.64 -11.28 2.29
N PHE A 194 -13.70 -10.55 1.68
CA PHE A 194 -14.01 -9.56 0.65
C PHE A 194 -13.57 -9.97 -0.75
N VAL A 195 -12.40 -10.61 -0.89
CA VAL A 195 -11.94 -11.16 -2.17
C VAL A 195 -13.00 -12.09 -2.80
N PRO A 196 -13.66 -13.02 -2.07
CA PRO A 196 -14.70 -13.87 -2.67
C PRO A 196 -15.96 -13.11 -3.13
N LEU A 197 -16.23 -11.94 -2.55
CA LEU A 197 -17.39 -11.12 -2.91
C LEU A 197 -17.09 -10.22 -4.13
N ALA A 198 -15.81 -9.99 -4.43
CA ALA A 198 -15.37 -9.12 -5.50
C ALA A 198 -15.80 -9.61 -6.90
N SER A 199 -16.12 -10.91 -7.06
CA SER A 199 -16.64 -11.49 -8.31
C SER A 199 -18.00 -10.93 -8.74
N VAL A 200 -18.62 -10.07 -7.93
CA VAL A 200 -19.78 -9.28 -8.35
C VAL A 200 -19.45 -8.38 -9.54
N ASP A 201 -18.19 -7.93 -9.69
CA ASP A 201 -17.74 -7.09 -10.79
C ASP A 201 -16.30 -7.45 -11.21
N ASP A 202 -16.07 -7.73 -12.49
CA ASP A 202 -14.77 -8.20 -12.99
C ASP A 202 -13.62 -7.22 -12.67
N ARG A 203 -13.89 -5.91 -12.63
CA ARG A 203 -12.87 -4.91 -12.32
C ARG A 203 -12.48 -4.99 -10.85
N LEU A 204 -13.46 -5.15 -9.95
CA LEU A 204 -13.21 -5.37 -8.52
C LEU A 204 -12.52 -6.70 -8.27
N ASP A 205 -12.96 -7.78 -8.93
CA ASP A 205 -12.36 -9.11 -8.78
C ASP A 205 -10.86 -9.09 -9.11
N GLN A 206 -10.48 -8.51 -10.25
CA GLN A 206 -9.08 -8.35 -10.61
C GLN A 206 -8.33 -7.43 -9.65
N LEU A 207 -8.95 -6.33 -9.23
CA LEU A 207 -8.35 -5.36 -8.31
C LEU A 207 -8.01 -6.01 -6.97
N PHE A 208 -8.96 -6.73 -6.38
CA PHE A 208 -8.78 -7.43 -5.10
C PHE A 208 -7.81 -8.62 -5.20
N LYS A 209 -7.80 -9.36 -6.31
CA LYS A 209 -6.82 -10.44 -6.53
C LYS A 209 -5.39 -9.91 -6.64
N ARG A 210 -5.16 -8.86 -7.43
CA ARG A 210 -3.84 -8.21 -7.52
C ARG A 210 -3.41 -7.64 -6.17
N TRP A 211 -4.35 -7.03 -5.45
CA TRP A 211 -4.10 -6.52 -4.10
C TRP A 211 -3.69 -7.65 -3.13
N ALA A 212 -4.42 -8.77 -3.14
CA ALA A 212 -4.15 -9.91 -2.27
C ALA A 212 -2.77 -10.53 -2.51
N ASP A 213 -2.33 -10.59 -3.78
CA ASP A 213 -1.00 -11.07 -4.14
C ASP A 213 0.11 -10.09 -3.72
N ALA A 214 -0.03 -8.80 -4.02
CA ALA A 214 1.02 -7.84 -3.69
C ALA A 214 1.23 -7.66 -2.18
N TYR A 215 0.16 -7.82 -1.39
CA TYR A 215 0.23 -7.79 0.07
C TYR A 215 0.41 -9.18 0.70
N SER A 216 0.72 -10.22 -0.07
CA SER A 216 0.82 -11.60 0.44
C SER A 216 1.94 -11.80 1.47
N TYR A 217 2.91 -10.88 1.54
CA TYR A 217 3.91 -10.85 2.61
C TYR A 217 3.29 -10.70 4.01
N LEU A 218 2.04 -10.21 4.12
CA LEU A 218 1.31 -10.11 5.38
C LEU A 218 0.65 -11.43 5.82
N ALA A 219 0.63 -12.46 4.98
CA ALA A 219 0.08 -13.78 5.33
C ALA A 219 0.94 -14.53 6.36
N GLY A 220 2.22 -14.17 6.48
CA GLY A 220 3.20 -14.87 7.31
C GLY A 220 4.41 -13.98 7.68
N PRO A 221 5.51 -14.59 8.13
CA PRO A 221 6.78 -13.89 8.28
C PRO A 221 7.40 -13.52 6.93
N VAL A 222 8.16 -12.42 6.88
CA VAL A 222 8.95 -12.01 5.72
C VAL A 222 10.31 -12.71 5.77
N ASP A 223 10.34 -14.00 5.43
CA ASP A 223 11.51 -14.89 5.59
C ASP A 223 12.10 -15.42 4.27
N SER A 224 11.61 -14.92 3.13
CA SER A 224 12.09 -15.27 1.80
C SER A 224 12.35 -14.04 0.93
N ILE A 225 13.13 -14.23 -0.15
CA ILE A 225 13.40 -13.19 -1.15
C ILE A 225 12.09 -12.66 -1.75
N GLU A 226 11.13 -13.53 -2.05
CA GLU A 226 9.82 -13.12 -2.61
C GLU A 226 9.06 -12.21 -1.64
N THR A 227 8.96 -12.59 -0.36
CA THR A 227 8.27 -11.77 0.64
C THR A 227 9.00 -10.45 0.90
N ALA A 228 10.34 -10.44 0.83
CA ALA A 228 11.15 -9.23 0.98
C ALA A 228 10.96 -8.28 -0.21
N ASP A 229 10.89 -8.81 -1.44
CA ASP A 229 10.59 -8.02 -2.63
C ASP A 229 9.18 -7.42 -2.57
N LYS A 230 8.17 -8.21 -2.21
CA LYS A 230 6.78 -7.72 -2.05
C LYS A 230 6.68 -6.65 -0.97
N LEU A 231 7.39 -6.79 0.15
CA LEU A 231 7.47 -5.76 1.19
C LEU A 231 8.14 -4.48 0.65
N ALA A 232 9.29 -4.60 -0.01
CA ALA A 232 10.01 -3.47 -0.58
C ALA A 232 9.15 -2.73 -1.61
N ALA A 233 8.49 -3.47 -2.50
CA ALA A 233 7.56 -2.93 -3.48
C ALA A 233 6.37 -2.21 -2.84
N ALA A 234 5.91 -2.65 -1.67
CA ALA A 234 4.84 -2.00 -0.93
C ALA A 234 5.30 -0.67 -0.33
N LEU A 235 6.47 -0.67 0.32
CA LEU A 235 7.01 0.50 1.00
C LEU A 235 7.45 1.60 0.02
N HIS A 236 8.03 1.23 -1.12
CA HIS A 236 8.50 2.15 -2.15
C HIS A 236 7.45 2.46 -3.23
N ARG A 237 6.20 2.03 -3.05
CA ARG A 237 5.14 2.06 -4.07
C ARG A 237 4.91 3.43 -4.71
N GLU A 238 4.98 4.48 -3.91
CA GLU A 238 4.71 5.87 -4.32
C GLU A 238 5.98 6.68 -4.51
N GLN A 239 7.14 6.04 -4.27
CA GLN A 239 8.43 6.66 -4.43
C GLN A 239 8.89 6.50 -5.88
N VAL A 240 9.38 7.60 -6.45
CA VAL A 240 10.08 7.61 -7.72
C VAL A 240 11.54 7.99 -7.49
N ASP A 241 12.42 7.50 -8.35
CA ASP A 241 13.80 7.93 -8.38
C ASP A 241 13.95 9.32 -9.02
N LYS A 242 15.20 9.79 -9.15
CA LYS A 242 15.50 11.12 -9.69
C LYS A 242 15.15 11.29 -11.16
N SER A 243 14.90 10.21 -11.90
CA SER A 243 14.46 10.25 -13.30
C SER A 243 12.97 9.94 -13.47
N GLY A 244 12.23 9.84 -12.35
CA GLY A 244 10.79 9.61 -12.35
C GLY A 244 10.40 8.14 -12.54
N GLN A 245 11.35 7.20 -12.47
CA GLN A 245 11.05 5.76 -12.54
C GLN A 245 10.63 5.23 -11.17
N PRO A 246 9.83 4.14 -11.09
CA PRO A 246 9.47 3.53 -9.82
C PRO A 246 10.70 3.14 -9.00
N TYR A 247 10.76 3.56 -7.73
CA TYR A 247 11.94 3.31 -6.89
C TYR A 247 12.18 1.82 -6.62
N VAL A 248 11.13 0.99 -6.65
CA VAL A 248 11.27 -0.46 -6.50
C VAL A 248 12.23 -1.10 -7.52
N ASP A 249 12.37 -0.52 -8.72
CA ASP A 249 13.29 -1.02 -9.74
C ASP A 249 14.76 -0.84 -9.31
N HIS A 250 15.03 0.17 -8.47
CA HIS A 250 16.35 0.37 -7.87
C HIS A 250 16.74 -0.79 -6.95
N VAL A 251 15.89 -1.08 -5.96
CA VAL A 251 16.21 -2.13 -4.97
C VAL A 251 16.26 -3.52 -5.62
N ARG A 252 15.42 -3.77 -6.63
CA ARG A 252 15.48 -4.99 -7.45
C ARG A 252 16.75 -5.08 -8.29
N GLY A 253 17.19 -3.98 -8.88
CA GLY A 253 18.45 -3.93 -9.62
C GLY A 253 19.67 -4.18 -8.73
N ALA A 254 19.70 -3.60 -7.54
CA ALA A 254 20.73 -3.87 -6.54
C ALA A 254 20.71 -5.34 -6.08
N ALA A 255 19.54 -5.91 -5.82
CA ALA A 255 19.39 -7.33 -5.47
C ALA A 255 19.84 -8.28 -6.59
N ALA A 256 19.55 -7.95 -7.85
CA ALA A 256 20.01 -8.73 -9.01
C ALA A 256 21.54 -8.72 -9.13
N ILE A 257 22.19 -7.57 -8.93
CA ILE A 257 23.66 -7.46 -8.90
C ILE A 257 24.25 -8.22 -7.71
N ALA A 258 23.64 -8.11 -6.52
CA ALA A 258 24.07 -8.86 -5.34
C ALA A 258 24.04 -10.37 -5.61
N ARG A 259 22.94 -10.87 -6.19
CA ARG A 259 22.78 -12.27 -6.59
C ARG A 259 23.85 -12.70 -7.61
N ALA A 260 24.11 -11.88 -8.63
CA ALA A 260 25.13 -12.17 -9.64
C ALA A 260 26.54 -12.25 -9.03
N ASN A 261 26.79 -11.50 -7.96
CA ASN A 261 28.02 -11.51 -7.18
C ASN A 261 28.04 -12.57 -6.05
N GLY A 262 27.12 -13.53 -6.06
CA GLY A 262 27.12 -14.67 -5.13
C GLY A 262 26.47 -14.42 -3.76
N ALA A 263 25.62 -13.39 -3.64
CA ALA A 263 24.87 -13.13 -2.41
C ALA A 263 24.06 -14.35 -1.95
N ARG A 264 24.14 -14.68 -0.66
CA ARG A 264 23.27 -15.64 -0.01
C ARG A 264 21.83 -15.11 0.11
N THR A 265 20.90 -15.95 0.55
CA THR A 265 19.47 -15.60 0.69
C THR A 265 19.24 -14.39 1.59
N ASP A 266 19.88 -14.34 2.76
CA ASP A 266 19.80 -13.23 3.72
C ASP A 266 20.33 -11.92 3.11
N GLN A 267 21.44 -11.97 2.38
CA GLN A 267 22.00 -10.80 1.68
C GLN A 267 21.12 -10.32 0.53
N GLN A 268 20.49 -11.23 -0.22
CA GLN A 268 19.53 -10.88 -1.27
C GLN A 268 18.28 -10.22 -0.66
N MET A 269 17.75 -10.75 0.45
CA MET A 269 16.66 -10.11 1.19
C MET A 269 17.05 -8.70 1.67
N ALA A 270 18.24 -8.56 2.26
CA ALA A 270 18.74 -7.25 2.69
C ALA A 270 18.90 -6.29 1.50
N ALA A 271 19.31 -6.76 0.32
CA ALA A 271 19.39 -5.95 -0.88
C ALA A 271 18.02 -5.42 -1.35
N HIS A 272 16.96 -6.22 -1.28
CA HIS A 272 15.60 -5.73 -1.53
C HIS A 272 15.15 -4.68 -0.51
N LEU A 273 15.59 -4.79 0.75
CA LEU A 273 15.12 -3.96 1.85
C LEU A 273 16.04 -2.78 2.22
N HIS A 274 17.18 -2.61 1.54
CA HIS A 274 18.27 -1.77 2.06
C HIS A 274 17.92 -0.29 2.30
N ASP A 275 17.02 0.27 1.48
CA ASP A 275 16.57 1.66 1.60
C ASP A 275 15.22 1.81 2.30
N THR A 276 14.61 0.70 2.74
CA THR A 276 13.25 0.75 3.31
C THR A 276 13.19 1.59 4.58
N VAL A 277 14.26 1.62 5.38
CA VAL A 277 14.32 2.43 6.62
C VAL A 277 14.88 3.83 6.35
N GLU A 278 15.71 4.01 5.32
CA GLU A 278 16.29 5.32 4.99
C GLU A 278 15.28 6.22 4.27
N ASP A 279 14.51 5.67 3.33
CA ASP A 279 13.72 6.44 2.38
C ASP A 279 12.20 6.32 2.58
N THR A 280 11.75 5.51 3.55
CA THR A 280 10.32 5.34 3.84
C THR A 280 10.02 5.54 5.33
N ALA A 281 8.74 5.53 5.71
CA ALA A 281 8.33 5.59 7.11
C ALA A 281 8.55 4.28 7.89
N CYS A 282 9.05 3.22 7.24
CA CYS A 282 9.32 1.93 7.88
C CYS A 282 10.44 2.04 8.91
N THR A 283 10.32 1.27 9.99
CA THR A 283 11.31 1.19 11.06
C THR A 283 11.89 -0.21 11.19
N LEU A 284 13.09 -0.32 11.75
CA LEU A 284 13.70 -1.62 12.08
C LEU A 284 12.81 -2.47 13.01
N ALA A 285 12.04 -1.84 13.89
CA ALA A 285 11.08 -2.54 14.75
C ALA A 285 9.94 -3.16 13.92
N GLN A 286 9.40 -2.42 12.94
CA GLN A 286 8.37 -2.94 12.04
C GLN A 286 8.90 -4.09 11.17
N LEU A 287 10.15 -4.04 10.69
CA LEU A 287 10.76 -5.17 9.97
C LEU A 287 10.79 -6.43 10.84
N ARG A 288 11.18 -6.31 12.11
CA ARG A 288 11.16 -7.44 13.07
C ARG A 288 9.73 -7.94 13.33
N ASP A 289 8.76 -7.05 13.52
CA ASP A 289 7.35 -7.40 13.72
C ASP A 289 6.73 -8.11 12.49
N LEU A 290 7.19 -7.75 11.29
CA LEU A 290 6.87 -8.43 10.03
C LEU A 290 7.53 -9.82 9.91
N GLY A 291 8.44 -10.17 10.81
CA GLY A 291 9.14 -11.45 10.84
C GLY A 291 10.36 -11.51 9.93
N VAL A 292 10.94 -10.35 9.57
CA VAL A 292 12.23 -10.30 8.89
C VAL A 292 13.31 -10.86 9.81
N PRO A 293 14.14 -11.84 9.38
CA PRO A 293 15.18 -12.42 10.23
C PRO A 293 16.19 -11.39 10.74
N ASP A 294 16.64 -11.53 11.99
CA ASP A 294 17.59 -10.58 12.60
C ASP A 294 18.86 -10.35 11.76
N PRO A 295 19.52 -11.36 11.15
CA PRO A 295 20.68 -11.10 10.29
C PRO A 295 20.36 -10.17 9.10
N VAL A 296 19.14 -10.24 8.56
CA VAL A 296 18.68 -9.34 7.48
C VAL A 296 18.45 -7.93 8.03
N VAL A 297 17.78 -7.81 9.19
CA VAL A 297 17.54 -6.51 9.83
C VAL A 297 18.85 -5.82 10.22
N ASP A 298 19.84 -6.57 10.71
CA ASP A 298 21.15 -6.05 11.09
C ASP A 298 21.93 -5.53 9.86
N MET A 299 21.80 -6.18 8.70
CA MET A 299 22.32 -5.67 7.44
C MET A 299 21.60 -4.38 7.01
N VAL A 300 20.27 -4.32 7.11
CA VAL A 300 19.51 -3.10 6.78
C VAL A 300 19.90 -1.94 7.71
N ASP A 301 20.06 -2.15 9.01
CA ASP A 301 20.54 -1.12 9.95
C ASP A 301 21.97 -0.64 9.60
N ALA A 302 22.86 -1.56 9.22
CA ALA A 302 24.20 -1.22 8.77
C ALA A 302 24.19 -0.37 7.48
N LEU A 303 23.26 -0.65 6.57
CA LEU A 303 23.11 0.05 5.29
C LEU A 303 22.39 1.40 5.43
N THR A 304 21.55 1.57 6.44
CA THR A 304 20.78 2.79 6.73
C THR A 304 21.69 3.88 7.30
N ARG A 305 21.68 5.08 6.72
CA ARG A 305 22.41 6.26 7.23
C ARG A 305 21.68 6.91 8.40
N ARG A 306 22.43 7.35 9.41
CA ARG A 306 21.86 8.06 10.56
C ARG A 306 21.80 9.58 10.29
N PRO A 307 20.77 10.29 10.80
CA PRO A 307 20.70 11.75 10.71
C PRO A 307 21.97 12.40 11.27
N GLY A 308 22.63 13.25 10.47
CA GLY A 308 23.85 13.96 10.86
C GLY A 308 25.15 13.13 10.84
N GLU A 309 25.09 11.85 10.46
CA GLU A 309 26.28 10.99 10.34
C GLU A 309 27.12 11.38 9.12
N SER A 310 28.43 11.55 9.31
CA SER A 310 29.34 11.79 8.18
C SER A 310 29.46 10.55 7.31
N HIS A 311 29.81 10.74 6.03
CA HIS A 311 29.94 9.62 5.10
C HIS A 311 30.97 8.57 5.56
N ASP A 312 32.11 9.00 6.10
CA ASP A 312 33.16 8.11 6.59
C ASP A 312 32.75 7.37 7.88
N THR A 313 32.00 8.04 8.77
CA THR A 313 31.45 7.41 9.98
C THR A 313 30.47 6.31 9.60
N TYR A 314 29.60 6.59 8.63
CA TYR A 314 28.68 5.61 8.07
C TYR A 314 29.41 4.40 7.49
N LEU A 315 30.41 4.61 6.62
CA LEU A 315 31.16 3.51 6.01
C LEU A 315 31.90 2.68 7.08
N THR A 316 32.51 3.32 8.06
CA THR A 316 33.20 2.64 9.18
C THR A 316 32.24 1.83 10.04
N ARG A 317 30.99 2.30 10.21
CA ARG A 317 29.96 1.55 10.92
C ARG A 317 29.49 0.35 10.10
N LEU A 318 29.24 0.55 8.81
CA LEU A 318 28.78 -0.49 7.89
C LEU A 318 29.76 -1.67 7.84
N THR A 319 31.07 -1.42 7.82
CA THR A 319 32.10 -2.48 7.78
C THR A 319 32.14 -3.37 9.03
N ARG A 320 31.49 -2.98 10.14
CA ARG A 320 31.31 -3.84 11.32
C ARG A 320 30.28 -4.95 11.09
N THR A 321 29.53 -4.89 10.00
CA THR A 321 28.62 -5.94 9.53
C THR A 321 29.14 -6.47 8.19
N PRO A 322 30.09 -7.42 8.17
CA PRO A 322 30.74 -7.87 6.93
C PRO A 322 29.76 -8.36 5.86
N ASP A 323 28.67 -9.02 6.26
CA ASP A 323 27.64 -9.50 5.33
C ASP A 323 26.94 -8.37 4.56
N ALA A 324 26.87 -7.15 5.11
CA ALA A 324 26.27 -5.98 4.47
C ALA A 324 27.16 -5.35 3.38
N VAL A 325 28.47 -5.63 3.39
CA VAL A 325 29.43 -5.04 2.44
C VAL A 325 29.10 -5.43 1.00
N LEU A 326 28.75 -6.69 0.77
CA LEU A 326 28.37 -7.18 -0.57
C LEU A 326 27.13 -6.42 -1.08
N VAL A 327 26.13 -6.23 -0.23
CA VAL A 327 24.91 -5.47 -0.56
C VAL A 327 25.26 -4.03 -0.91
N LYS A 328 26.15 -3.39 -0.13
CA LYS A 328 26.55 -2.01 -0.42
C LYS A 328 27.32 -1.88 -1.74
N ARG A 329 28.15 -2.86 -2.07
CA ARG A 329 28.84 -2.90 -3.37
C ARG A 329 27.86 -3.04 -4.52
N ALA A 330 26.87 -3.91 -4.38
CA ALA A 330 25.84 -4.10 -5.39
C ALA A 330 24.98 -2.83 -5.61
N ASP A 331 24.62 -2.13 -4.54
CA ASP A 331 23.98 -0.80 -4.61
C ASP A 331 24.85 0.23 -5.36
N ILE A 332 26.12 0.35 -4.99
CA ILE A 332 27.07 1.25 -5.65
C ILE A 332 27.22 0.93 -7.14
N GLU A 333 27.36 -0.36 -7.49
CA GLU A 333 27.48 -0.83 -8.87
C GLU A 333 26.21 -0.49 -9.66
N HIS A 334 25.04 -0.73 -9.08
CA HIS A 334 23.77 -0.39 -9.69
C HIS A 334 23.65 1.11 -9.95
N ASN A 335 24.00 1.95 -8.98
CA ASN A 335 24.01 3.41 -9.11
C ASN A 335 25.07 3.94 -10.08
N SER A 336 26.13 3.16 -10.33
CA SER A 336 27.23 3.50 -11.25
C SER A 336 27.01 2.98 -12.66
N SER A 337 25.91 2.27 -12.94
CA SER A 337 25.63 1.67 -14.24
C SER A 337 25.54 2.71 -15.37
N PRO A 338 25.98 2.38 -16.60
CA PRO A 338 26.00 3.33 -17.72
C PRO A 338 24.64 3.97 -18.04
N SER A 339 23.56 3.19 -17.94
CA SER A 339 22.19 3.63 -18.22
C SER A 339 21.68 4.67 -17.21
N ARG A 340 22.17 4.65 -15.97
CA ARG A 340 21.83 5.65 -14.95
C ARG A 340 22.73 6.86 -15.00
N GLN A 341 24.04 6.63 -15.20
CA GLN A 341 25.01 7.73 -15.32
C GLN A 341 24.65 8.66 -16.48
N SER A 342 24.21 8.11 -17.62
CA SER A 342 23.81 8.91 -18.80
C SER A 342 22.63 9.85 -18.56
N GLN A 343 21.85 9.67 -17.50
CA GLN A 343 20.70 10.51 -17.15
C GLN A 343 21.09 11.71 -16.27
N LEU A 344 22.35 11.79 -15.83
CA LEU A 344 22.84 12.82 -14.92
C LEU A 344 23.71 13.85 -15.64
N ASP A 345 23.76 15.07 -15.11
CA ASP A 345 24.69 16.09 -15.60
C ASP A 345 26.16 15.73 -15.27
N PRO A 346 27.14 16.23 -16.06
CA PRO A 346 28.54 15.87 -15.88
C PRO A 346 29.12 16.16 -14.48
N ALA A 347 28.71 17.27 -13.85
CA ALA A 347 29.22 17.62 -12.51
C ALA A 347 28.70 16.64 -11.45
N THR A 348 27.44 16.20 -11.56
CA THR A 348 26.89 15.15 -10.70
C THR A 348 27.57 13.80 -10.94
N GLN A 349 27.85 13.43 -12.19
CA GLN A 349 28.58 12.19 -12.52
C GLN A 349 29.95 12.14 -11.85
N ASP A 350 30.76 13.19 -11.99
CA ASP A 350 32.11 13.26 -11.42
C ASP A 350 32.09 13.18 -9.89
N ARG A 351 31.18 13.93 -9.25
CA ARG A 351 31.00 13.90 -7.80
C ARG A 351 30.62 12.50 -7.30
N LEU A 352 29.68 11.83 -7.96
CA LEU A 352 29.25 10.48 -7.58
C LEU A 352 30.36 9.46 -7.82
N ARG A 353 31.10 9.57 -8.92
CA ARG A 353 32.25 8.68 -9.21
C ARG A 353 33.31 8.78 -8.11
N GLN A 354 33.67 9.99 -7.68
CA GLN A 354 34.63 10.18 -6.58
C GLN A 354 34.10 9.61 -5.26
N LYS A 355 32.82 9.87 -4.93
CA LYS A 355 32.15 9.34 -3.74
C LYS A 355 32.16 7.81 -3.72
N TYR A 356 31.77 7.17 -4.82
CA TYR A 356 31.70 5.72 -4.92
C TYR A 356 33.08 5.06 -4.94
N ALA A 357 34.06 5.65 -5.62
CA ALA A 357 35.44 5.16 -5.57
C ALA A 357 36.02 5.20 -4.15
N HIS A 358 35.69 6.24 -3.37
CA HIS A 358 36.07 6.31 -1.96
C HIS A 358 35.38 5.23 -1.13
N ALA A 359 34.07 5.06 -1.30
CA ALA A 359 33.33 4.02 -0.61
C ALA A 359 33.89 2.62 -0.89
N VAL A 360 34.15 2.28 -2.16
CA VAL A 360 34.70 0.97 -2.55
C VAL A 360 36.05 0.70 -1.87
N ARG A 361 36.97 1.69 -1.83
CA ARG A 361 38.27 1.52 -1.14
C ARG A 361 38.10 1.18 0.34
N VAL A 362 37.24 1.89 1.06
CA VAL A 362 36.99 1.64 2.48
C VAL A 362 36.40 0.24 2.71
N LEU A 363 35.51 -0.20 1.81
CA LEU A 363 34.91 -1.54 1.88
C LEU A 363 35.91 -2.67 1.57
N ASP A 364 36.80 -2.45 0.59
CA ASP A 364 37.84 -3.40 0.20
C ASP A 364 38.91 -3.56 1.31
N GLU A 365 39.35 -2.46 1.92
CA GLU A 365 40.25 -2.47 3.06
C GLU A 365 39.69 -3.27 4.25
N ALA A 366 38.39 -3.13 4.52
CA ALA A 366 37.74 -3.82 5.63
C ALA A 366 37.53 -5.33 5.39
N THR A 367 37.43 -5.76 4.13
CA THR A 367 37.21 -7.17 3.77
C THR A 367 38.50 -7.92 3.45
N GLY A 368 39.66 -7.25 3.51
CA GLY A 368 40.96 -7.83 3.16
C GLY A 368 41.12 -8.12 1.67
N ASN A 369 40.26 -7.54 0.83
CA ASN A 369 40.27 -7.73 -0.61
C ASN A 369 41.18 -6.65 -1.24
N HIS A 370 42.48 -6.92 -1.30
CA HIS A 370 43.42 -6.05 -2.00
C HIS A 370 43.43 -6.39 -3.49
N GLY A 371 42.46 -5.86 -4.25
CA GLY A 371 42.51 -5.73 -5.72
C GLY A 371 42.66 -7.01 -6.53
#